data_AF-A0A916X5F1-F1
#
_entry.id   AF-A0A916X5F1-F1
#
_cell.length_a   1.000
_cell.length_b   1.000
_cell.length_c   1.000
_cell.angle_alpha   90.00
_cell.angle_beta   90.00
_cell.angle_gamma   90.00
#
_symmetry.space_group_name_H-M   'P 1'
#
loop_
_entity.id
_entity.type
_entity.pdbx_description
1 polymer ?
#
loop_
_entity_poly.entity_id
_entity_poly.type
_entity_poly.pdbx_seq_one_letter_code
_entity_poly.pdbx_strand_id
1 'polypeptide(L)'
;MVLGETERLAFFLLLPLSLALAAWKGGVPERLGALVIVVMAVVQWIAILFDPSEFVSVDPASLITDAVGAVGFGILAVQARRIWPIWAASLQLLSLSAHFARWADIGVPPFVYALMRGAPTFLVLIALLLGTILHMMRLKRHGADPSWQDWSRARAAYGRHPQGFSRRS
;
A
#
# COMPACT_ATOMS: atom_id res chain seq x y z
N MET A 1 22.25 -11.01 -9.34
CA MET A 1 22.66 -9.69 -8.81
C MET A 1 22.45 -9.77 -7.32
N VAL A 2 23.53 -9.75 -6.55
CA VAL A 2 23.49 -9.86 -5.08
C VAL A 2 22.76 -8.62 -4.57
N LEU A 3 21.46 -8.73 -4.31
CA LEU A 3 20.77 -7.88 -3.35
C LEU A 3 21.44 -8.21 -2.02
N GLY A 4 22.56 -7.52 -1.80
CA GLY A 4 23.55 -7.85 -0.78
C GLY A 4 22.93 -7.76 0.58
N GLU A 5 23.56 -8.41 1.55
CA GLU A 5 23.11 -8.51 2.94
C GLU A 5 22.54 -7.19 3.51
N THR A 6 23.02 -6.04 3.03
CA THR A 6 22.50 -4.70 3.29
C THR A 6 21.00 -4.51 3.04
N GLU A 7 20.46 -4.96 1.91
CA GLU A 7 19.02 -4.80 1.61
C GLU A 7 18.16 -5.68 2.51
N ARG A 8 18.63 -6.90 2.77
CA ARG A 8 17.99 -7.83 3.68
C ARG A 8 17.94 -7.26 5.09
N LEU A 9 19.07 -6.73 5.58
CA LEU A 9 19.16 -6.04 6.87
C LEU A 9 18.27 -4.80 6.91
N ALA A 10 18.27 -3.99 5.85
CA ALA A 10 17.41 -2.81 5.76
C ALA A 10 15.93 -3.19 5.87
N PHE A 11 15.50 -4.25 5.18
CA PHE A 11 14.13 -4.76 5.30
C PHE A 11 13.81 -5.25 6.72
N PHE A 12 14.70 -6.05 7.32
CA PHE A 12 14.52 -6.57 8.68
C PHE A 12 14.51 -5.49 9.76
N LEU A 13 15.13 -4.33 9.52
CA LEU A 13 15.05 -3.18 10.42
C LEU A 13 13.84 -2.31 10.13
N LEU A 14 13.57 -2.04 8.86
CA LEU A 14 12.50 -1.13 8.41
C LEU A 14 11.12 -1.69 8.72
N LEU A 15 10.92 -3.00 8.55
CA LEU A 15 9.64 -3.65 8.81
C LEU A 15 9.19 -3.48 10.27
N PRO A 16 9.92 -3.97 11.28
CA PRO A 16 9.48 -3.82 12.67
C PRO A 16 9.43 -2.37 13.10
N LEU A 17 10.35 -1.52 12.63
CA LEU A 17 10.34 -0.09 12.93
C LEU A 17 9.06 0.59 12.43
N SER A 18 8.68 0.34 11.17
CA SER A 18 7.49 0.94 10.56
C SER A 18 6.22 0.45 11.25
N LEU A 19 6.12 -0.85 11.53
CA LEU A 19 4.99 -1.45 12.23
C LEU A 19 4.87 -0.92 13.67
N ALA A 20 5.97 -0.91 14.42
CA ALA A 20 5.98 -0.43 15.81
C ALA A 20 5.63 1.05 15.91
N LEU A 21 6.21 1.88 15.02
CA LEU A 21 5.92 3.32 15.02
C LEU A 21 4.46 3.60 14.63
N ALA A 22 3.93 2.91 13.62
CA ALA A 22 2.53 3.03 13.21
C ALA A 22 1.58 2.57 14.33
N ALA A 23 1.88 1.47 15.01
CA ALA A 23 1.09 0.98 16.13
C ALA A 23 1.06 1.97 17.31
N TRP A 24 2.23 2.52 17.67
CA TRP A 24 2.35 3.39 18.84
C TRP A 24 1.88 4.82 18.57
N LYS A 25 2.32 5.42 17.47
CA LYS A 25 2.16 6.86 17.18
C LYS A 25 1.34 7.15 15.92
N GLY A 26 0.96 6.13 15.15
CA GLY A 26 0.09 6.27 14.00
C GLY A 26 -1.37 6.51 14.41
N GLY A 27 -2.10 7.18 13.52
CA GLY A 27 -3.55 7.28 13.58
C GLY A 27 -4.21 5.98 13.14
N VAL A 28 -5.54 5.99 13.09
CA VAL A 28 -6.30 4.80 12.66
C VAL A 28 -5.90 4.31 11.27
N PRO A 29 -5.70 5.18 10.25
CA PRO A 29 -5.28 4.74 8.92
C PRO A 29 -3.90 4.08 8.90
N GLU A 30 -2.94 4.62 9.66
CA GLU A 30 -1.59 4.07 9.75
C GLU A 30 -1.59 2.70 10.44
N ARG A 31 -2.39 2.53 11.50
CA ARG A 31 -2.53 1.24 12.21
C ARG A 31 -3.18 0.17 11.34
N LEU A 32 -4.23 0.52 10.60
CA LEU A 32 -4.84 -0.40 9.64
C LEU A 32 -3.89 -0.72 8.48
N GLY A 33 -3.10 0.26 8.03
CA GLY A 33 -2.00 0.04 7.09
C GLY A 33 -0.99 -0.99 7.57
N ALA A 34 -0.53 -0.83 8.81
CA ALA A 34 0.35 -1.79 9.46
C ALA A 34 -0.28 -3.19 9.55
N LEU A 35 -1.58 -3.27 9.86
CA LEU A 35 -2.31 -4.54 9.87
C LEU A 35 -2.32 -5.21 8.49
N VAL A 36 -2.56 -4.46 7.41
CA VAL A 36 -2.50 -5.00 6.03
C VAL A 36 -1.11 -5.59 5.76
N ILE A 37 -0.03 -4.91 6.14
CA ILE A 37 1.34 -5.40 5.97
C ILE A 37 1.59 -6.67 6.79
N VAL A 38 1.08 -6.74 8.03
CA VAL A 38 1.18 -7.95 8.86
C VAL A 38 0.43 -9.11 8.19
N VAL A 39 -0.77 -8.89 7.68
CA VAL A 39 -1.54 -9.93 6.97
C VAL A 39 -0.77 -10.41 5.74
N MET A 40 -0.19 -9.50 4.94
CA MET A 40 0.66 -9.85 3.81
C MET A 40 1.85 -10.73 4.24
N ALA A 41 2.55 -10.36 5.31
CA ALA A 41 3.66 -11.14 5.84
C ALA A 41 3.24 -12.53 6.33
N VAL A 42 2.08 -12.63 6.98
CA VAL A 42 1.51 -13.91 7.44
C VAL A 42 1.14 -14.81 6.25
N VAL A 43 0.50 -14.27 5.21
CA VAL A 43 0.16 -15.02 3.98
C VAL A 43 1.44 -15.60 3.37
N GLN A 44 2.48 -14.78 3.22
CA GLN A 44 3.76 -15.22 2.67
C GLN A 44 4.43 -16.28 3.54
N TRP A 45 4.40 -16.11 4.87
CA TRP A 45 4.99 -17.06 5.81
C TRP A 45 4.27 -18.41 5.80
N ILE A 46 2.94 -18.40 5.76
CA ILE A 46 2.12 -19.61 5.62
C ILE A 46 2.47 -20.34 4.33
N ALA A 47 2.59 -19.62 3.21
CA ALA A 47 2.93 -20.23 1.95
C ALA A 47 4.27 -20.98 1.96
N ILE A 48 5.30 -20.38 2.57
CA ILE A 48 6.62 -21.01 2.73
C ILE A 48 6.53 -22.30 3.56
N LEU A 49 5.61 -22.37 4.53
CA LEU A 49 5.41 -23.56 5.36
C LEU A 49 4.77 -24.72 4.59
N PHE A 50 3.87 -24.43 3.64
CA PHE A 50 3.13 -25.44 2.89
C PHE A 50 3.83 -25.91 1.61
N ASP A 51 4.63 -25.06 0.97
CA ASP A 51 5.40 -25.43 -0.21
C ASP A 51 6.80 -24.79 -0.18
N PRO A 52 7.80 -25.51 0.34
CA PRO A 52 9.20 -25.08 0.28
C PRO A 52 9.80 -25.16 -1.12
N SER A 53 9.08 -25.69 -2.13
CA SER A 53 9.66 -25.96 -3.44
C SER A 53 9.86 -24.67 -4.25
N GLU A 54 11.12 -24.42 -4.56
CA GLU A 54 11.62 -23.22 -5.20
C GLU A 54 11.07 -23.00 -6.62
N PHE A 55 10.47 -21.83 -6.86
CA PHE A 55 10.70 -20.94 -8.02
C PHE A 55 10.63 -21.48 -9.46
N VAL A 56 9.69 -22.37 -9.84
CA VAL A 56 9.54 -22.77 -11.27
C VAL A 56 8.18 -22.41 -11.90
N SER A 57 7.13 -22.17 -11.14
CA SER A 57 5.82 -21.74 -11.68
C SER A 57 5.33 -20.44 -11.03
N VAL A 58 4.28 -19.81 -11.58
CA VAL A 58 3.66 -18.60 -11.03
C VAL A 58 3.42 -18.82 -9.54
N ASP A 59 4.19 -18.16 -8.67
CA ASP A 59 4.08 -18.29 -7.21
C ASP A 59 2.71 -17.74 -6.78
N PRO A 60 1.72 -18.61 -6.50
CA PRO A 60 0.36 -18.17 -6.20
C PRO A 60 0.31 -17.40 -4.88
N ALA A 61 1.25 -17.64 -3.97
CA ALA A 61 1.31 -16.95 -2.69
C ALA A 61 1.75 -15.50 -2.85
N SER A 62 2.74 -15.23 -3.70
CA SER A 62 3.12 -13.85 -4.06
C SER A 62 1.93 -13.10 -4.68
N LEU A 63 1.20 -13.76 -5.60
CA LEU A 63 0.01 -13.17 -6.23
C LEU A 63 -1.09 -12.83 -5.19
N ILE A 64 -1.39 -13.75 -4.28
CA ILE A 64 -2.39 -13.53 -3.21
C ILE A 64 -1.93 -12.41 -2.28
N THR A 65 -0.64 -12.38 -1.91
CA THR A 65 -0.05 -11.33 -1.06
C THR A 65 -0.22 -9.96 -1.71
N ASP A 66 0.05 -9.85 -3.01
CA ASP A 66 -0.15 -8.62 -3.78
C ASP A 66 -1.62 -8.22 -3.88
N ALA A 67 -2.52 -9.18 -4.07
CA ALA A 67 -3.94 -8.90 -4.11
C ALA A 67 -4.45 -8.35 -2.75
N VAL A 68 -4.01 -8.97 -1.64
CA VAL A 68 -4.34 -8.50 -0.29
C VAL A 68 -3.85 -7.07 -0.06
N GLY A 69 -2.60 -6.78 -0.42
CA GLY A 69 -2.05 -5.43 -0.29
C GLY A 69 -2.79 -4.43 -1.18
N ALA A 70 -3.07 -4.77 -2.44
CA ALA A 70 -3.72 -3.88 -3.39
C ALA A 70 -5.14 -3.52 -2.92
N VAL A 71 -5.91 -4.50 -2.45
CA VAL A 71 -7.25 -4.29 -1.91
C VAL A 71 -7.19 -3.53 -0.59
N GLY A 72 -6.35 -3.96 0.36
CA GLY A 72 -6.24 -3.34 1.68
C GLY A 72 -5.82 -1.87 1.60
N PHE A 73 -4.76 -1.57 0.85
CA PHE A 73 -4.31 -0.20 0.63
C PHE A 73 -5.27 0.58 -0.27
N GLY A 74 -5.93 -0.04 -1.24
CA GLY A 74 -6.93 0.62 -2.08
C GLY A 74 -8.14 1.11 -1.28
N ILE A 75 -8.65 0.27 -0.37
CA ILE A 75 -9.71 0.65 0.57
C ILE A 75 -9.26 1.82 1.44
N LEU A 76 -8.04 1.75 2.00
CA LEU A 76 -7.48 2.84 2.80
C LEU A 76 -7.25 4.11 1.98
N ALA A 77 -6.83 4.00 0.73
CA ALA A 77 -6.59 5.13 -0.16
C ALA A 77 -7.86 5.93 -0.42
N VAL A 78 -9.00 5.24 -0.55
CA VAL A 78 -10.31 5.90 -0.71
C VAL A 78 -10.76 6.51 0.62
N GLN A 79 -10.64 5.78 1.73
CA GLN A 79 -11.26 6.21 2.99
C GLN A 79 -10.42 7.20 3.80
N ALA A 80 -9.09 7.09 3.76
CA ALA A 80 -8.19 7.83 4.63
C ALA A 80 -7.87 9.22 4.08
N ARG A 81 -7.71 10.19 4.99
CA ARG A 81 -7.20 11.53 4.66
C ARG A 81 -5.68 11.57 4.62
N ARG A 82 -5.09 10.62 3.89
CA ARG A 82 -3.65 10.37 3.80
C ARG A 82 -3.28 10.10 2.36
N ILE A 83 -2.15 10.65 1.91
CA ILE A 83 -1.65 10.38 0.56
C ILE A 83 -0.94 9.02 0.48
N TRP A 84 -0.25 8.62 1.55
CA TRP A 84 0.60 7.42 1.54
C TRP A 84 -0.12 6.11 1.14
N PRO A 85 -1.41 5.85 1.47
CA PRO A 85 -2.07 4.62 1.05
C PRO A 85 -2.28 4.53 -0.47
N ILE A 86 -2.41 5.66 -1.17
CA ILE A 86 -2.49 5.69 -2.65
C ILE A 86 -1.18 5.18 -3.25
N TRP A 87 -0.05 5.59 -2.68
CA TRP A 87 1.28 5.15 -3.10
C TRP A 87 1.42 3.65 -2.87
N ALA A 88 1.04 3.19 -1.67
CA ALA A 88 1.06 1.77 -1.33
C ALA A 88 0.17 0.91 -2.25
N ALA A 89 -1.06 1.36 -2.53
CA ALA A 89 -1.96 0.67 -3.45
C ALA A 89 -1.38 0.58 -4.87
N SER A 90 -0.81 1.68 -5.37
CA SER A 90 -0.22 1.73 -6.72
C SER A 90 0.99 0.80 -6.84
N LEU A 91 1.84 0.75 -5.80
CA LEU A 91 2.99 -0.15 -5.73
C LEU A 91 2.53 -1.61 -5.71
N GLN A 92 1.48 -1.95 -4.95
CA GLN A 92 0.99 -3.32 -4.94
C GLN A 92 0.33 -3.73 -6.27
N LEU A 93 -0.38 -2.81 -6.93
CA LEU A 93 -0.89 -3.05 -8.28
C LEU A 93 0.24 -3.25 -9.30
N LEU A 94 1.37 -2.55 -9.14
CA LEU A 94 2.57 -2.79 -9.96
C LEU A 94 3.09 -4.21 -9.77
N SER A 95 3.20 -4.69 -8.52
CA SER A 95 3.61 -6.08 -8.24
C SER A 95 2.64 -7.09 -8.84
N LEU A 96 1.33 -6.87 -8.63
CA LEU A 96 0.27 -7.70 -9.19
C LEU A 96 0.35 -7.75 -10.73
N SER A 97 0.67 -6.64 -11.38
CA SER A 97 0.83 -6.58 -12.84
C SER A 97 2.01 -7.41 -13.35
N ALA A 98 3.09 -7.57 -12.57
CA ALA A 98 4.20 -8.45 -12.94
C ALA A 98 3.74 -9.92 -13.00
N HIS A 99 2.89 -10.34 -12.06
CA HIS A 99 2.32 -11.68 -12.07
C HIS A 99 1.44 -11.91 -13.32
N PHE A 100 0.62 -10.93 -13.69
CA PHE A 100 -0.16 -11.01 -14.94
C PHE A 100 0.72 -11.06 -16.18
N ALA A 101 1.78 -10.25 -16.25
CA ALA A 101 2.71 -10.26 -17.36
C ALA A 101 3.40 -11.63 -17.52
N ARG A 102 3.78 -12.26 -16.40
CA ARG A 102 4.36 -13.61 -16.40
C ARG A 102 3.35 -14.67 -16.84
N TRP A 103 2.10 -14.57 -16.38
CA TRP A 103 1.03 -15.49 -16.76
C TRP A 103 0.67 -15.40 -18.25
N ALA A 104 0.69 -14.20 -18.82
CA ALA A 104 0.43 -13.95 -20.23
C ALA A 104 1.66 -14.14 -21.14
N ASP A 105 2.76 -14.69 -20.61
CA ASP A 105 4.04 -14.90 -21.31
C ASP A 105 4.55 -13.65 -22.05
N ILE A 106 4.33 -12.47 -21.44
CA ILE A 106 4.82 -11.20 -21.98
C ILE A 106 6.34 -11.16 -21.74
N GLY A 107 7.10 -10.90 -22.81
CA GLY A 107 8.56 -10.76 -22.78
C GLY A 107 9.05 -9.52 -22.02
N VAL A 108 8.83 -9.48 -20.71
CA VAL A 108 9.33 -8.44 -19.82
C VAL A 108 10.81 -8.69 -19.53
N PRO A 109 11.70 -7.69 -19.69
CA PRO A 109 13.10 -7.84 -19.33
C PRO A 109 13.26 -8.32 -17.87
N PRO A 110 14.12 -9.32 -17.58
CA PRO A 110 14.25 -9.90 -16.25
C PRO A 110 14.53 -8.87 -15.14
N PHE A 111 15.28 -7.82 -15.45
CA PHE A 111 15.55 -6.71 -14.54
C PHE A 111 14.28 -5.95 -14.15
N VAL A 112 13.42 -5.63 -15.13
CA VAL A 112 12.15 -4.92 -14.90
C VAL A 112 11.22 -5.80 -14.07
N TYR A 113 11.15 -7.09 -14.39
CA TYR A 113 10.37 -8.06 -13.61
C TYR A 113 10.84 -8.15 -12.16
N ALA A 114 12.15 -8.22 -11.92
CA ALA A 114 12.72 -8.25 -10.58
C ALA A 114 12.39 -6.97 -9.79
N LEU A 115 12.46 -5.79 -10.42
CA LEU A 115 12.07 -4.53 -9.79
C LEU A 115 10.57 -4.50 -9.43
N MET A 116 9.72 -4.91 -10.37
CA MET A 116 8.27 -4.93 -10.15
C MET A 116 7.86 -5.89 -9.04
N ARG A 117 8.61 -6.97 -8.82
CA ARG A 117 8.34 -7.94 -7.74
C ARG A 117 8.95 -7.55 -6.40
N GLY A 118 10.19 -7.05 -6.38
CA GLY A 118 10.95 -6.85 -5.13
C GLY A 118 10.78 -5.46 -4.49
N ALA A 119 10.71 -4.41 -5.31
CA ALA A 119 10.69 -3.04 -4.80
C ALA A 119 9.39 -2.60 -4.09
N PRO A 120 8.18 -3.04 -4.51
CA PRO A 120 6.93 -2.53 -3.96
C PRO A 120 6.79 -2.61 -2.44
N THR A 121 7.00 -3.79 -1.84
CA THR A 121 6.82 -3.98 -0.39
C THR A 121 7.79 -3.12 0.42
N PHE A 122 9.04 -2.97 -0.04
CA PHE A 122 10.01 -2.10 0.61
C PHE A 122 9.57 -0.63 0.55
N LEU A 123 9.10 -0.16 -0.61
CA LEU A 123 8.60 1.20 -0.78
C LEU A 123 7.29 1.46 0.00
N VAL A 124 6.43 0.44 0.17
CA VAL A 124 5.24 0.48 1.02
C VAL A 124 5.62 0.72 2.48
N LEU A 125 6.64 0.03 3.00
CA LEU A 125 7.13 0.25 4.37
C LEU A 125 7.62 1.70 4.57
N ILE A 126 8.39 2.22 3.62
CA ILE A 126 8.82 3.63 3.63
C ILE A 126 7.61 4.57 3.61
N ALA A 127 6.63 4.31 2.76
CA ALA A 127 5.42 5.12 2.66
C ALA A 127 4.62 5.13 3.98
N LEU A 128 4.48 3.98 4.65
CA LEU A 128 3.83 3.89 5.96
C LEU A 128 4.61 4.68 7.03
N LEU A 129 5.94 4.53 7.05
CA LEU A 129 6.80 5.25 7.99
C LEU A 129 6.67 6.76 7.81
N LEU A 130 6.80 7.25 6.57
CA LEU A 130 6.61 8.66 6.24
C LEU A 130 5.20 9.14 6.58
N GLY A 131 4.18 8.35 6.27
CA GLY A 131 2.78 8.62 6.61
C GLY A 131 2.60 8.85 8.11
N THR A 132 3.20 7.98 8.93
CA THR A 132 3.18 8.04 10.38
C THR A 132 3.92 9.28 10.91
N ILE A 133 5.11 9.57 10.40
CA ILE A 133 5.88 10.77 10.79
C ILE A 133 5.11 12.04 10.45
N LEU A 134 4.54 12.13 9.24
CA LEU A 134 3.74 13.28 8.82
C LEU A 134 2.46 13.42 9.64
N HIS A 135 1.84 12.32 10.05
CA HIS A 135 0.71 12.34 10.98
C HIS A 135 1.13 12.96 12.34
N MET A 136 2.24 12.50 12.91
CA MET A 136 2.77 13.04 14.17
C MET A 136 3.08 14.55 14.06
N MET A 137 3.66 14.99 12.94
CA MET A 137 3.95 16.40 12.70
C MET A 137 2.66 17.24 12.60
N ARG A 138 1.63 16.74 11.91
CA ARG A 138 0.34 17.43 11.79
C ARG A 138 -0.37 17.53 13.13
N LEU A 139 -0.35 16.47 13.93
CA LEU A 139 -0.94 16.46 15.25
C LEU A 139 -0.25 17.47 16.18
N LYS A 140 1.09 17.54 16.14
CA LYS A 140 1.86 18.53 16.92
C LYS A 140 1.59 19.98 16.49
N ARG A 141 1.41 20.24 15.20
CA ARG A 141 1.22 21.61 14.67
C ARG A 141 -0.19 22.14 14.83
N HIS A 142 -1.20 21.29 14.62
CA HIS A 142 -2.60 21.73 14.53
C HIS A 142 -3.49 21.20 15.66
N GLY A 143 -2.97 20.34 16.55
CA GLY A 143 -3.72 19.72 17.64
C GLY A 143 -4.74 18.65 17.20
N ALA A 144 -5.09 18.59 15.92
CA ALA A 144 -5.97 17.60 15.34
C ALA A 144 -5.49 17.17 13.94
N ASP A 145 -5.66 15.89 13.62
CA ASP A 145 -5.43 15.36 12.28
C ASP A 145 -6.50 14.30 11.94
N PRO A 146 -7.62 14.70 11.29
CA PRO A 146 -8.71 13.79 10.96
C PRO A 146 -8.21 12.56 10.20
N SER A 147 -8.67 11.38 10.60
CA SER A 147 -8.25 10.11 10.02
C SER A 147 -8.93 9.84 8.66
N TRP A 148 -10.19 10.23 8.53
CA TRP A 148 -11.06 9.83 7.42
C TRP A 148 -11.44 11.01 6.53
N GLN A 149 -11.74 10.70 5.27
CA GLN A 149 -12.30 11.66 4.33
C GLN A 149 -13.73 12.04 4.71
N ASP A 150 -14.07 13.32 4.60
CA ASP A 150 -15.42 13.82 4.81
C ASP A 150 -16.15 13.96 3.47
N TRP A 151 -16.81 12.89 3.04
CA TRP A 151 -17.56 12.83 1.79
C TRP A 151 -18.82 13.72 1.80
N SER A 152 -19.29 14.16 2.96
CA SER A 152 -20.48 15.01 3.06
C SER A 152 -20.25 16.39 2.42
N ARG A 153 -19.05 16.94 2.60
CA ARG A 153 -18.64 18.21 1.97
C ARG A 153 -18.57 18.11 0.46
N ALA A 154 -18.07 16.99 -0.06
CA ALA A 154 -18.04 16.74 -1.50
C ALA A 154 -19.45 16.65 -2.10
N ARG A 155 -20.38 15.94 -1.43
CA ARG A 155 -21.79 15.87 -1.85
C ARG A 155 -22.49 17.23 -1.81
N ALA A 156 -22.25 18.04 -0.77
CA ALA A 156 -22.82 19.38 -0.64
C ALA A 156 -22.29 20.37 -1.69
N ALA A 157 -21.06 20.18 -2.18
CA ALA A 157 -20.52 20.94 -3.31
C ALA A 157 -21.17 20.53 -4.64
N TYR A 158 -21.40 19.23 -4.86
CA TYR A 158 -22.06 18.72 -6.06
C TYR A 158 -23.54 19.12 -6.15
N GLY A 159 -24.25 19.17 -5.01
CA GLY A 159 -25.65 19.62 -4.94
C GLY A 159 -25.87 21.11 -5.22
N ARG A 160 -24.81 21.92 -5.21
CA ARG A 160 -24.84 23.34 -5.63
C ARG A 160 -24.52 23.46 -7.12
N HIS A 161 -25.23 22.74 -7.97
CA HIS A 161 -25.30 23.11 -9.38
C HIS A 161 -26.30 24.29 -9.49
N PRO A 162 -25.93 25.46 -10.03
CA PRO A 162 -26.87 26.55 -10.20
C PRO A 162 -27.96 26.10 -11.19
N GLN A 163 -29.16 25.82 -10.67
CA GLN A 163 -30.37 25.75 -11.48
C GLN A 163 -30.71 27.16 -11.94
N GLY A 164 -30.01 27.62 -12.96
CA GLY A 164 -30.07 28.99 -13.43
C GLY A 164 -30.05 29.07 -14.93
N PHE A 165 -31.08 28.52 -15.58
CA PHE A 165 -31.54 29.03 -16.86
C PHE A 165 -33.04 28.76 -16.98
N SER A 166 -33.83 29.47 -16.18
CA SER A 166 -35.26 29.60 -16.43
C SER A 166 -35.45 30.39 -17.73
N ARG A 167 -36.23 29.80 -18.63
CA ARG A 167 -36.60 30.31 -19.93
C ARG A 167 -37.16 31.74 -19.83
N ARG A 168 -36.63 32.64 -20.67
CA ARG A 168 -37.36 33.81 -21.14
C ARG A 168 -37.62 33.62 -22.63
N SER A 169 -38.84 33.23 -22.97
CA SER A 169 -39.44 33.38 -24.30
C SER A 169 -40.95 33.32 -24.16
#